data_AF-A0A2N5I8H4-F1
#
_entry.id   AF-A0A2N5I8H4-F1
#
_cell.length_a   1.000
_cell.length_b   1.000
_cell.length_c   1.000
_cell.angle_alpha   90.00
_cell.angle_beta   90.00
_cell.angle_gamma   90.00
#
_symmetry.space_group_name_H-M   'P 1'
#
loop_
_entity.id
_entity.type
_entity.pdbx_description
1 polymer ?
#
loop_
_entity_poly.entity_id
_entity_poly.type
_entity_poly.pdbx_seq_one_letter_code
_entity_poly.pdbx_strand_id
1 'polypeptide(L)'
;MLKTSIKLENEDKIKDLLSEMVETAYDQLIDDPMLLCLDCSDVDIYIAISSHEELEDSLKDSFELDEFGDVKDEKSYDQLLDELQNYFVQLHVESGRFDYFPAGLYVVNGNERTSSTEMLGPKGVFFAPFEDARK
;
A
#
# COMPACT_ATOMS: atom_id res chain seq x y z
N MET A 1 3.89 -12.72 -10.62
CA MET A 1 3.23 -11.99 -11.72
C MET A 1 2.12 -11.18 -11.10
N LEU A 2 2.04 -9.89 -11.39
CA LEU A 2 0.94 -9.03 -10.94
C LEU A 2 -0.36 -9.66 -11.44
N LYS A 3 -1.33 -9.83 -10.54
CA LYS A 3 -2.64 -10.40 -10.89
C LYS A 3 -3.53 -9.30 -11.44
N THR A 4 -3.17 -8.77 -12.60
CA THR A 4 -3.93 -7.74 -13.29
C THR A 4 -4.69 -8.34 -14.48
N SER A 5 -5.87 -7.83 -14.76
CA SER A 5 -6.66 -8.15 -15.95
C SER A 5 -6.05 -7.52 -17.22
N ILE A 6 -5.25 -6.47 -17.05
CA ILE A 6 -4.52 -5.77 -18.09
C ILE A 6 -3.08 -6.27 -18.13
N LYS A 7 -2.58 -6.54 -19.33
CA LYS A 7 -1.19 -6.93 -19.54
C LYS A 7 -0.31 -5.69 -19.47
N LEU A 8 0.56 -5.65 -18.47
CA LEU A 8 1.52 -4.57 -18.28
C LEU A 8 2.75 -4.77 -19.19
N GLU A 9 3.18 -3.72 -19.90
CA GLU A 9 4.40 -3.78 -20.73
C GLU A 9 5.67 -3.86 -19.88
N ASN A 10 5.69 -3.14 -18.74
CA ASN A 10 6.84 -2.99 -17.86
C ASN A 10 6.61 -3.59 -16.46
N GLU A 11 6.00 -4.79 -16.40
CA GLU A 11 5.53 -5.41 -15.14
C GLU A 11 6.62 -5.51 -14.05
N ASP A 12 7.84 -5.88 -14.42
CA ASP A 12 8.93 -6.03 -13.43
C ASP A 12 9.39 -4.68 -12.89
N LYS A 13 9.48 -3.65 -13.73
CA LYS A 13 9.77 -2.28 -13.30
C LYS A 13 8.69 -1.77 -12.32
N ILE A 14 7.41 -2.02 -12.64
CA ILE A 14 6.30 -1.63 -11.77
C ILE A 14 6.41 -2.31 -10.40
N LYS A 15 6.75 -3.61 -10.36
CA LYS A 15 6.97 -4.30 -9.08
C LYS A 15 8.13 -3.72 -8.28
N ASP A 16 9.24 -3.40 -8.95
CA ASP A 16 10.41 -2.83 -8.30
C ASP A 16 10.07 -1.47 -7.67
N LEU A 17 9.40 -0.60 -8.42
CA LEU A 17 8.90 0.69 -7.93
C LEU A 17 7.94 0.54 -6.73
N LEU A 18 6.94 -0.33 -6.85
CA LEU A 18 6.00 -0.58 -5.75
C LEU A 18 6.70 -1.12 -4.51
N SER A 19 7.71 -1.97 -4.68
CA SER A 19 8.50 -2.50 -3.57
C SER A 19 9.32 -1.39 -2.92
N GLU A 20 10.02 -0.56 -3.70
CA GLU A 20 10.79 0.58 -3.21
C GLU A 20 9.93 1.56 -2.41
N MET A 21 8.68 1.78 -2.84
CA MET A 21 7.73 2.61 -2.09
C MET A 21 7.40 2.02 -0.72
N VAL A 22 7.21 0.70 -0.62
CA VAL A 22 6.99 0.00 0.66
C VAL A 22 8.23 0.11 1.56
N GLU A 23 9.44 -0.02 0.99
CA GLU A 23 10.69 0.16 1.73
C GLU A 23 10.83 1.59 2.26
N THR A 24 10.56 2.57 1.40
CA THR A 24 10.61 3.99 1.75
C THR A 24 9.60 4.34 2.84
N ALA A 25 8.37 3.83 2.74
CA ALA A 25 7.35 4.03 3.76
C ALA A 25 7.78 3.44 5.11
N TYR A 26 8.39 2.25 5.12
CA TYR A 26 8.93 1.66 6.34
C TYR A 26 10.05 2.50 6.95
N ASP A 27 11.01 2.93 6.13
CA ASP A 27 12.15 3.73 6.60
C ASP A 27 11.72 5.09 7.16
N GLN A 28 10.64 5.68 6.62
CA GLN A 28 10.05 6.90 7.20
C GLN A 28 9.37 6.65 8.55
N LEU A 29 8.71 5.50 8.69
CA LEU A 29 7.95 5.17 9.90
C LEU A 29 8.82 4.58 11.01
N ILE A 30 10.00 4.04 10.74
CA ILE A 30 10.82 3.45 11.80
C ILE A 30 11.39 4.53 12.75
N ASP A 31 11.64 5.73 12.24
CA ASP A 31 12.17 6.86 13.02
C ASP A 31 11.08 7.56 13.84
N ASP A 32 9.85 7.66 13.30
CA ASP A 32 8.65 8.12 14.01
C ASP A 32 7.50 7.12 13.85
N PRO A 33 7.44 6.07 14.69
CA PRO A 33 6.50 4.98 14.49
C PRO A 33 5.05 5.41 14.62
N MET A 34 4.28 5.09 13.59
CA MET A 34 2.83 5.23 13.55
C MET A 34 2.19 3.95 13.00
N LEU A 35 0.92 3.73 13.35
CA LEU A 35 0.12 2.69 12.74
C LEU A 35 -0.54 3.21 11.44
N LEU A 36 -0.60 2.36 10.43
CA LEU A 36 -1.27 2.63 9.16
C LEU A 36 -2.60 1.86 9.10
N CYS A 37 -3.70 2.56 8.86
CA CYS A 37 -5.02 1.97 8.66
C CYS A 37 -5.23 1.56 7.20
N LEU A 38 -5.48 0.27 6.97
CA LEU A 38 -5.72 -0.26 5.62
C LEU A 38 -7.07 0.19 5.03
N ASP A 39 -8.03 0.54 5.89
CA ASP A 39 -9.37 1.01 5.49
C ASP A 39 -9.46 2.55 5.36
N CYS A 40 -8.41 3.30 5.74
CA CYS A 40 -8.45 4.76 5.88
C CYS A 40 -7.56 5.52 4.88
N SER A 41 -7.16 4.88 3.78
CA SER A 41 -6.24 5.42 2.76
C SER A 41 -4.79 5.68 3.23
N ASP A 42 -4.38 5.19 4.41
CA ASP A 42 -2.97 5.29 4.83
C ASP A 42 -2.05 4.42 3.94
N VAL A 43 -2.62 3.38 3.33
CA VAL A 43 -1.98 2.54 2.31
C VAL A 43 -2.85 2.60 1.05
N ASP A 44 -2.63 3.61 0.22
CA ASP A 44 -3.47 3.91 -0.95
C ASP A 44 -2.63 4.18 -2.19
N ILE A 45 -2.77 3.32 -3.20
CA ILE A 45 -2.00 3.37 -4.43
C ILE A 45 -2.34 4.62 -5.27
N TYR A 46 -3.57 5.13 -5.21
CA TYR A 46 -3.96 6.31 -5.96
C TYR A 46 -3.21 7.54 -5.46
N ILE A 47 -3.11 7.68 -4.13
CA ILE A 47 -2.31 8.73 -3.51
C ILE A 47 -0.84 8.53 -3.84
N ALA A 48 -0.35 7.29 -3.72
CA ALA A 48 1.06 6.99 -3.87
C ALA A 48 1.56 7.27 -5.31
N ILE A 49 0.79 6.88 -6.34
CA ILE A 49 1.07 7.15 -7.76
C ILE A 49 1.14 8.66 -8.02
N SER A 50 0.21 9.45 -7.46
CA SER A 50 0.18 10.91 -7.67
C SER A 50 1.45 11.63 -7.20
N SER A 51 2.22 10.99 -6.32
CA SER A 51 3.50 11.47 -5.79
C SER A 51 4.72 10.80 -6.42
N HIS A 52 4.52 9.88 -7.36
CA HIS A 52 5.56 9.04 -7.96
C HIS A 52 5.40 8.98 -9.49
N GLU A 53 5.79 10.06 -10.18
CA GLU A 53 5.68 10.24 -11.64
C GLU A 53 6.18 9.03 -12.44
N GLU A 54 7.32 8.44 -12.03
CA GLU A 54 7.87 7.28 -12.75
C GLU A 54 6.96 6.04 -12.71
N LEU A 55 6.20 5.85 -11.63
CA LEU A 55 5.24 4.76 -11.53
C LEU A 55 4.03 5.05 -12.42
N GLU A 56 3.53 6.29 -12.39
CA GLU A 56 2.44 6.73 -13.26
C GLU A 56 2.77 6.51 -14.74
N ASP A 57 3.95 6.96 -15.19
CA ASP A 57 4.42 6.78 -16.56
C ASP A 57 4.54 5.30 -16.93
N SER A 58 5.12 4.49 -16.05
CA SER A 58 5.32 3.05 -16.29
C SER A 58 3.99 2.29 -16.40
N LEU A 59 2.92 2.77 -15.73
CA LEU A 59 1.57 2.23 -15.86
C LEU A 59 0.93 2.67 -17.19
N LYS A 60 1.09 3.95 -17.54
CA LYS A 60 0.56 4.55 -18.77
C LYS A 60 1.15 3.95 -20.05
N ASP A 61 2.38 3.42 -20.01
CA ASP A 61 3.01 2.69 -21.13
C ASP A 61 2.15 1.55 -21.68
N SER A 62 1.25 0.99 -20.85
CA SER A 62 0.37 -0.11 -21.25
C SER A 62 -0.94 0.35 -21.91
N PHE A 63 -1.12 1.65 -22.14
CA PHE A 63 -2.35 2.25 -22.63
C PHE A 63 -2.13 3.20 -23.82
N GLU A 64 -3.19 3.42 -24.59
CA GLU A 64 -3.19 4.50 -25.57
C GLU A 64 -3.44 5.85 -24.88
N LEU A 65 -2.55 6.80 -25.15
CA LEU A 65 -2.65 8.17 -24.63
C LEU A 65 -3.32 9.10 -25.66
N ASP A 66 -3.97 10.14 -25.16
CA ASP A 66 -4.50 11.24 -25.95
C ASP A 66 -3.45 12.32 -26.26
N GLU A 67 -3.88 13.47 -26.80
CA GLU A 67 -2.97 14.56 -27.16
C GLU A 67 -2.40 15.32 -25.95
N PHE A 68 -2.96 15.11 -24.76
CA PHE A 68 -2.53 15.70 -23.50
C PHE A 68 -1.68 14.74 -22.65
N GLY A 69 -1.57 13.48 -23.07
CA GLY A 69 -0.83 12.43 -22.35
C GLY A 69 -1.69 11.65 -21.36
N ASP A 70 -3.02 11.80 -21.44
CA ASP A 70 -3.97 11.11 -20.57
C ASP A 70 -4.43 9.79 -21.20
N VAL A 71 -4.74 8.80 -20.37
CA VAL A 71 -5.19 7.48 -20.83
C VAL A 71 -6.58 7.59 -21.44
N LYS A 72 -6.74 7.20 -22.71
CA LYS A 72 -8.03 7.28 -23.42
C LYS A 72 -9.11 6.37 -22.84
N ASP A 73 -8.71 5.19 -22.34
CA ASP A 73 -9.62 4.24 -21.69
C ASP A 73 -9.49 4.32 -20.18
N GLU A 74 -9.97 5.44 -19.62
CA GLU A 74 -9.93 5.74 -18.18
C GLU A 74 -10.51 4.58 -17.34
N LYS A 75 -11.57 3.94 -17.82
CA LYS A 75 -12.23 2.84 -17.09
C LYS A 75 -11.30 1.64 -16.92
N SER A 76 -10.56 1.28 -17.97
CA SER A 76 -9.58 0.20 -17.88
C SER A 76 -8.40 0.60 -16.99
N TYR A 77 -7.99 1.87 -17.03
CA TYR A 77 -6.95 2.38 -16.14
C TYR A 77 -7.37 2.32 -14.66
N ASP A 78 -8.58 2.78 -14.32
CA ASP A 78 -9.12 2.68 -12.95
C ASP A 78 -9.19 1.22 -12.48
N GLN A 79 -9.61 0.31 -13.36
CA GLN A 79 -9.62 -1.12 -13.02
C GLN A 79 -8.22 -1.65 -12.71
N LEU A 80 -7.19 -1.23 -13.45
CA LEU A 80 -5.80 -1.58 -13.15
C LEU A 80 -5.40 -1.05 -11.76
N LEU A 81 -5.75 0.19 -11.43
CA LEU A 81 -5.42 0.78 -10.14
C LEU A 81 -6.08 0.06 -8.97
N ASP A 82 -7.34 -0.36 -9.10
CA ASP A 82 -8.03 -1.19 -8.10
C ASP A 82 -7.34 -2.56 -7.90
N GLU A 83 -6.89 -3.19 -8.99
CA GLU A 83 -6.16 -4.46 -8.94
C GLU A 83 -4.78 -4.27 -8.28
N LEU A 84 -4.10 -3.17 -8.58
CA LEU A 84 -2.82 -2.81 -7.98
C LEU A 84 -2.95 -2.41 -6.51
N GLN A 85 -4.05 -1.80 -6.09
CA GLN A 85 -4.31 -1.46 -4.69
C GLN A 85 -4.25 -2.71 -3.80
N ASN A 86 -4.94 -3.77 -4.22
CA ASN A 86 -4.92 -5.05 -3.51
C ASN A 86 -3.51 -5.64 -3.42
N TYR A 87 -2.75 -5.55 -4.52
CA TYR A 87 -1.36 -6.01 -4.54
C TYR A 87 -0.44 -5.14 -3.66
N PHE A 88 -0.64 -3.83 -3.63
CA PHE A 88 0.14 -2.89 -2.83
C PHE A 88 -0.05 -3.14 -1.33
N VAL A 89 -1.29 -3.38 -0.89
CA VAL A 89 -1.57 -3.81 0.49
C VAL A 89 -0.90 -5.15 0.79
N GLN A 90 -1.00 -6.12 -0.12
CA GLN A 90 -0.35 -7.43 0.05
C GLN A 90 1.18 -7.28 0.17
N LEU A 91 1.80 -6.41 -0.63
CA LEU A 91 3.24 -6.15 -0.56
C LEU A 91 3.66 -5.61 0.82
N HIS A 92 2.90 -4.70 1.41
CA HIS A 92 3.20 -4.22 2.76
C HIS A 92 3.23 -5.37 3.78
N VAL A 93 2.21 -6.23 3.75
CA VAL A 93 2.07 -7.39 4.65
C VAL A 93 3.19 -8.41 4.43
N GLU A 94 3.50 -8.74 3.18
CA GLU A 94 4.43 -9.81 2.82
C GLU A 94 5.91 -9.37 2.80
N SER A 95 6.19 -8.07 2.74
CA SER A 95 7.56 -7.51 2.76
C SER A 95 8.39 -7.95 3.97
N GLY A 96 7.73 -8.37 5.05
CA GLY A 96 8.37 -8.67 6.32
C GLY A 96 8.91 -7.43 7.04
N ARG A 97 8.49 -6.22 6.62
CA ARG A 97 8.82 -4.92 7.23
C ARG A 97 7.71 -4.40 8.14
N PHE A 98 6.47 -4.84 7.96
CA PHE A 98 5.33 -4.45 8.78
C PHE A 98 4.79 -5.64 9.59
N ASP A 99 4.39 -5.39 10.82
CA ASP A 99 3.53 -6.28 11.59
C ASP A 99 2.07 -6.00 11.20
N TYR A 100 1.33 -7.05 10.87
CA TYR A 100 -0.09 -6.98 10.52
C TYR A 100 -0.99 -7.26 11.72
N PHE A 101 -1.95 -6.39 11.97
CA PHE A 101 -2.91 -6.48 13.06
C PHE A 101 -4.33 -6.57 12.50
N PRO A 102 -4.99 -7.74 12.56
CA PRO A 102 -6.38 -7.87 12.10
C PRO A 102 -7.34 -7.04 12.98
N ALA A 103 -8.49 -6.65 12.42
CA ALA A 103 -9.58 -6.10 13.23
C ALA A 103 -10.03 -7.11 14.30
N GLY A 104 -10.38 -6.63 15.49
CA GLY A 104 -10.80 -7.50 16.60
C GLY A 104 -10.45 -7.01 17.99
N LEU A 105 -10.62 -7.89 18.97
CA LEU A 105 -10.38 -7.62 20.38
C LEU A 105 -8.92 -7.87 20.76
N TYR A 106 -8.33 -6.93 21.49
CA TYR A 106 -6.96 -6.97 21.99
C TYR A 106 -6.94 -6.62 23.47
N VAL A 107 -5.94 -7.14 24.19
CA VAL A 107 -5.68 -6.78 25.59
C VAL A 107 -4.45 -5.88 25.64
N VAL A 108 -4.64 -4.64 26.09
CA VAL A 108 -3.57 -3.63 26.23
C VAL A 108 -3.57 -3.13 27.66
N ASN A 109 -2.45 -3.31 28.37
CA ASN A 109 -2.32 -2.91 29.78
C ASN A 109 -3.43 -3.47 30.69
N GLY A 110 -3.89 -4.69 30.42
CA GLY A 110 -4.97 -5.36 31.15
C GLY A 110 -6.39 -4.90 30.78
N ASN A 111 -6.54 -3.98 29.82
CA ASN A 111 -7.83 -3.52 29.33
C ASN A 111 -8.15 -4.14 27.97
N GLU A 112 -9.38 -4.61 27.81
CA GLU A 112 -9.91 -5.04 26.52
C GLU A 112 -10.25 -3.83 25.65
N ARG A 113 -9.71 -3.80 24.43
CA ARG A 113 -9.92 -2.77 23.43
C ARG A 113 -10.17 -3.42 22.07
N THR A 114 -11.06 -2.84 21.28
CA THR A 114 -11.39 -3.36 19.94
C THR A 114 -10.80 -2.45 18.87
N SER A 115 -10.06 -3.02 17.92
CA SER A 115 -9.76 -2.37 16.64
C SER A 115 -10.87 -2.67 15.65
N SER A 116 -11.46 -1.63 15.06
CA SER A 116 -12.51 -1.76 14.05
C SER A 116 -11.98 -2.10 12.66
N THR A 117 -10.70 -1.82 12.40
CA THR A 117 -10.05 -1.93 11.09
C THR A 117 -8.78 -2.76 11.20
N GLU A 118 -8.29 -3.20 10.05
CA GLU A 118 -6.98 -3.83 9.91
C GLU A 118 -5.89 -2.74 9.89
N MET A 119 -4.82 -2.98 10.62
CA MET A 119 -3.73 -2.01 10.79
C MET A 119 -2.39 -2.65 10.49
N LEU A 120 -1.45 -1.82 10.01
CA LEU A 120 -0.04 -2.16 9.93
C LEU A 120 0.75 -1.31 10.90
N GLY A 121 1.82 -1.86 11.46
CA GLY A 121 2.84 -1.09 12.17
C GLY A 121 4.23 -1.50 11.73
N PRO A 122 5.25 -0.64 11.84
CA PRO A 122 6.63 -1.05 11.64
C PRO A 122 6.95 -2.27 12.50
N LYS A 123 7.57 -3.27 11.87
CA LYS A 123 7.80 -4.57 12.48
C LYS A 123 8.57 -4.46 13.78
N GLY A 124 8.07 -5.14 14.80
CA GLY A 124 8.73 -5.20 16.10
C GLY A 124 8.53 -3.96 16.97
N VAL A 125 7.77 -2.95 16.53
CA VAL A 125 7.52 -1.74 17.33
C VAL A 125 6.26 -1.86 18.18
N PHE A 126 5.17 -2.35 17.60
CA PHE A 126 3.88 -2.49 18.28
C PHE A 126 3.60 -3.95 18.65
N PHE A 127 2.82 -4.18 19.72
CA PHE A 127 2.28 -5.51 20.05
C PHE A 127 0.76 -5.61 19.85
N ALA A 128 0.08 -4.49 19.64
CA ALA A 128 -1.34 -4.38 19.32
C ALA A 128 -1.58 -3.10 18.47
N PRO A 129 -2.71 -2.99 17.75
CA PRO A 129 -3.00 -1.86 16.87
C PRO A 129 -3.47 -0.60 17.63
N PHE A 130 -2.68 -0.15 18.60
CA PHE A 130 -2.92 1.10 19.32
C PHE A 130 -1.62 1.85 19.55
N GLU A 131 -1.66 3.19 19.46
CA GLU A 131 -0.47 4.05 19.58
C GLU A 131 0.29 3.88 20.91
N ASP A 132 -0.43 3.53 21.98
CA ASP A 132 0.11 3.28 23.32
C ASP A 132 0.54 1.81 23.55
N ALA A 133 0.36 0.92 22.57
CA ALA A 133 0.73 -0.50 22.64
C ALA A 133 2.11 -0.77 22.00
N ARG A 134 3.11 0.03 22.38
CA ARG A 134 4.51 -0.10 21.95
C ARG A 134 5.28 -1.11 22.81
N LYS A 135 6.22 -1.83 22.19
CA LYS A 135 7.10 -2.82 22.83
C LYS A 135 8.26 -2.18 23.59
#